data_AF-A0A951NW12-F1
#
_entry.id   AF-A0A951NW12-F1
#
_cell.length_a   1.000
_cell.length_b   1.000
_cell.length_c   1.000
_cell.angle_alpha   90.00
_cell.angle_beta   90.00
_cell.angle_gamma   90.00
#
_symmetry.space_group_name_H-M   'P 1'
#
loop_
_entity.id
_entity.type
_entity.pdbx_description
1 polymer ?
#
loop_
_entity_poly.entity_id
_entity_poly.type
_entity_poly.pdbx_seq_one_letter_code
_entity_poly.pdbx_strand_id
1 'polypeptide(L)'
;MSEKDAMWQERRLEEILTSGVDAASKAQQIIRLGFEPEFADELVERSQLGAKAPMYYESLRPDELAMYDESPIEPETKSGQA
;
A
#
# COMPACT_ATOMS: atom_id res chain seq x y z
N MET A 1 23.86 -3.81 -18.87
CA MET A 1 23.11 -4.96 -18.34
C MET A 1 22.44 -5.64 -19.52
N SER A 2 22.58 -6.96 -19.68
CA SER A 2 21.92 -7.69 -20.77
C SER A 2 20.44 -7.93 -20.43
N GLU A 3 19.58 -8.06 -21.44
CA GLU A 3 18.18 -8.47 -21.26
C GLU A 3 18.05 -9.78 -20.47
N LYS A 4 18.99 -10.70 -20.71
CA LYS A 4 19.08 -11.98 -19.96
C LYS A 4 19.36 -11.78 -18.47
N ASP A 5 20.15 -10.76 -18.13
CA ASP A 5 20.49 -10.46 -16.74
C ASP A 5 19.29 -9.85 -16.02
N ALA A 6 18.54 -8.97 -16.70
CA ALA A 6 17.33 -8.37 -16.18
C ALA A 6 16.24 -9.42 -15.91
N MET A 7 15.96 -10.30 -16.88
CA MET A 7 15.00 -11.40 -16.70
C MET A 7 15.40 -12.35 -15.57
N TRP A 8 16.70 -12.63 -15.42
CA TRP A 8 17.19 -13.44 -14.32
C TRP A 8 16.97 -12.76 -12.97
N GLN A 9 17.28 -11.45 -12.89
CA GLN A 9 17.06 -10.66 -11.68
C GLN A 9 15.57 -10.60 -11.30
N GLU A 10 14.67 -10.36 -12.26
CA GLU A 10 13.22 -10.34 -12.03
C GLU A 10 12.72 -11.67 -11.47
N ARG A 11 13.09 -12.78 -12.10
CA ARG A 11 12.72 -14.12 -11.62
C ARG A 11 13.24 -14.38 -10.22
N ARG A 12 14.48 -13.95 -9.93
CA ARG A 12 15.08 -14.16 -8.62
C ARG A 12 14.42 -13.32 -7.54
N LEU A 13 13.99 -12.11 -7.88
CA LEU A 13 13.23 -11.23 -7.01
C LEU A 13 11.88 -11.87 -6.64
N GLU A 14 11.16 -12.41 -7.62
CA GLU A 14 9.88 -13.10 -7.43
C GLU A 14 10.03 -14.30 -6.49
N GLU A 15 11.06 -15.13 -6.69
CA GLU A 15 11.37 -16.27 -5.82
C GLU A 15 11.61 -15.83 -4.36
N ILE A 16 12.33 -14.73 -4.14
CA ILE A 16 12.59 -14.21 -2.80
C ILE A 16 11.28 -13.71 -2.16
N LEU A 17 10.51 -12.89 -2.88
CA LEU A 17 9.28 -12.29 -2.34
C LEU A 17 8.21 -13.33 -1.99
N THR A 18 8.07 -14.38 -2.81
CA THR A 18 7.08 -15.45 -2.61
C THR A 18 7.51 -16.55 -1.65
N SER A 19 8.81 -16.62 -1.30
CA SER A 19 9.32 -17.63 -0.36
C SER A 19 8.79 -17.46 1.07
N GLY A 20 8.86 -18.53 1.87
CA GLY A 20 8.40 -18.55 3.26
C GLY A 20 9.38 -17.98 4.30
N VAL A 21 10.46 -17.31 3.88
CA VAL A 21 11.41 -16.68 4.83
C VAL A 21 10.82 -15.41 5.45
N ASP A 22 11.36 -15.01 6.60
CA ASP A 22 10.96 -13.78 7.26
C ASP A 22 11.35 -12.52 6.46
N ALA A 23 10.74 -11.39 6.83
CA ALA A 23 10.89 -10.11 6.13
C ALA A 23 12.35 -9.63 6.06
N ALA A 24 13.09 -9.72 7.16
CA ALA A 24 14.47 -9.24 7.23
C ALA A 24 15.38 -10.11 6.35
N SER A 25 15.19 -11.43 6.36
CA SER A 25 15.90 -12.36 5.48
C SER A 25 15.60 -12.11 3.99
N LYS A 26 14.37 -11.69 3.64
CA LYS A 26 14.03 -11.31 2.25
C LYS A 26 14.74 -10.02 1.84
N ALA A 27 14.68 -8.97 2.67
CA ALA A 27 15.35 -7.70 2.40
C ALA A 27 16.86 -7.88 2.19
N GLN A 28 17.52 -8.65 3.07
CA GLN A 28 18.95 -8.95 2.92
C GLN A 28 19.27 -9.70 1.61
N GLN A 29 18.41 -10.61 1.16
CA GLN A 29 18.62 -11.30 -0.12
C GLN A 29 18.46 -10.38 -1.32
N ILE A 30 17.51 -9.44 -1.27
CA ILE A 30 17.31 -8.42 -2.31
C ILE A 30 18.51 -7.46 -2.37
N ILE A 31 19.04 -7.04 -1.22
CA ILE A 31 20.28 -6.23 -1.16
C ILE A 31 21.46 -6.98 -1.81
N ARG A 32 21.58 -8.29 -1.57
CA ARG A 32 22.61 -9.13 -2.22
C ARG A 32 22.46 -9.26 -3.74
N LEU A 33 21.28 -8.98 -4.29
CA LEU A 33 21.07 -8.87 -5.74
C LEU A 33 21.53 -7.53 -6.32
N GLY A 34 21.95 -6.59 -5.46
CA GLY A 34 22.47 -5.28 -5.84
C GLY A 34 21.46 -4.14 -5.73
N PHE A 35 20.33 -4.35 -5.04
CA PHE A 35 19.38 -3.28 -4.76
C PHE A 35 19.76 -2.50 -3.50
N GLU A 36 19.38 -1.22 -3.46
CA GLU A 36 19.58 -0.37 -2.29
C GLU A 36 18.76 -0.88 -1.09
N PRO A 37 19.26 -0.74 0.14
CA PRO A 37 18.58 -1.20 1.35
C PRO A 37 17.17 -0.66 1.51
N GLU A 38 16.97 0.65 1.29
CA GLU A 38 15.67 1.31 1.44
C GLU A 38 14.64 0.74 0.46
N PHE A 39 15.09 0.46 -0.77
CA PHE A 39 14.23 -0.16 -1.78
C PHE A 39 13.90 -1.60 -1.45
N ALA A 40 14.86 -2.36 -0.91
CA ALA A 40 14.65 -3.74 -0.51
C ALA A 40 13.60 -3.85 0.61
N ASP A 41 13.65 -2.96 1.59
CA ASP A 41 12.68 -2.89 2.69
C ASP A 41 11.28 -2.53 2.17
N GLU A 42 11.17 -1.47 1.36
CA GLU A 42 9.89 -1.04 0.75
C GLU A 42 9.23 -2.15 -0.07
N LEU A 43 10.04 -2.89 -0.85
CA LEU A 43 9.56 -3.97 -1.70
C LEU A 43 8.98 -5.14 -0.88
N VAL A 44 9.65 -5.50 0.22
CA VAL A 44 9.19 -6.57 1.13
C VAL A 44 7.90 -6.14 1.84
N GLU A 45 7.82 -4.90 2.32
CA GLU A 45 6.61 -4.36 2.96
C GLU A 45 5.41 -4.38 2.00
N ARG A 46 5.60 -3.88 0.77
CA ARG A 46 4.55 -3.87 -0.26
C ARG A 46 4.11 -5.27 -0.64
N SER A 47 5.04 -6.22 -0.77
CA SER A 47 4.72 -7.62 -1.05
C SER A 47 3.82 -8.22 0.05
N GLN A 48 4.10 -7.92 1.32
CA GLN A 48 3.27 -8.38 2.43
C GLN A 48 1.90 -7.70 2.47
N LEU A 49 1.83 -6.40 2.15
CA LEU A 49 0.56 -5.68 2.05
C LEU A 49 -0.31 -6.22 0.92
N GLY A 50 0.27 -6.53 -0.24
CA GLY A 50 -0.44 -7.16 -1.35
C GLY A 50 -0.89 -8.60 -1.07
N ALA A 51 -0.20 -9.30 -0.16
CA ALA A 51 -0.60 -10.64 0.29
C ALA A 51 -1.69 -10.62 1.37
N LYS A 52 -1.89 -9.49 2.09
CA LYS A 52 -3.03 -9.32 2.98
C LYS A 52 -4.29 -9.18 2.12
N ALA A 53 -5.29 -10.01 2.40
CA ALA A 53 -6.55 -10.07 1.64
C ALA A 53 -7.10 -8.66 1.38
N PRO A 54 -7.73 -8.41 0.22
CA PRO A 54 -8.35 -7.12 -0.05
C PRO A 54 -9.26 -6.77 1.13
N MET A 55 -9.01 -5.60 1.72
CA MET A 55 -9.94 -4.99 2.66
C MET A 55 -11.22 -4.76 1.86
N TYR A 56 -12.15 -5.71 1.92
CA TYR A 56 -13.50 -5.47 1.46
C TYR A 56 -13.97 -4.28 2.27
N TYR A 57 -14.15 -3.12 1.62
CA TYR A 57 -14.95 -2.07 2.20
C TYR A 57 -16.26 -2.74 2.56
N GLU A 58 -16.52 -2.86 3.86
CA GLU A 58 -17.81 -3.30 4.35
C GLU A 58 -18.82 -2.45 3.60
N SER A 59 -19.62 -3.11 2.76
CA SER A 59 -20.54 -2.43 1.85
C SER A 59 -21.32 -1.42 2.67
N LEU A 60 -21.04 -0.13 2.47
CA LEU A 60 -21.80 0.94 3.09
C LEU A 60 -23.24 0.68 2.70
N ARG A 61 -24.01 0.16 3.65
CA ARG A 61 -25.37 -0.20 3.35
C ARG A 61 -26.12 1.13 3.19
N PRO A 62 -26.95 1.29 2.15
CA PRO A 62 -27.63 2.56 1.88
C PRO A 62 -28.45 3.10 3.07
N ASP A 63 -28.87 2.22 3.99
CA ASP A 63 -29.57 2.56 5.24
C ASP A 63 -28.72 3.30 6.27
N GLU A 64 -27.39 3.20 6.22
CA GLU A 64 -26.49 3.96 7.12
C GLU A 64 -26.16 5.36 6.57
N LEU A 65 -26.29 5.59 5.26
CA LEU A 65 -26.07 6.90 4.64
C LEU A 65 -27.23 7.88 4.90
N ALA A 66 -28.43 7.35 5.18
CA ALA A 66 -29.65 8.15 5.39
C ALA A 66 -29.69 8.90 6.74
N MET A 67 -28.67 8.73 7.60
CA MET A 67 -28.56 9.47 8.87
C MET A 67 -27.71 10.73 8.78
N TYR A 68 -27.05 10.98 7.64
CA TYR A 68 -26.51 12.30 7.35
C TYR A 68 -27.65 13.18 6.84
N ASP A 69 -28.36 13.77 7.80
CA ASP A 69 -29.23 14.91 7.56
C ASP A 69 -28.36 16.03 6.94
N GLU A 70 -28.45 16.20 5.63
CA GLU A 70 -27.93 17.36 4.88
C GLU A 70 -28.71 18.63 5.26
N SER A 71 -28.79 18.91 6.56
CA SER A 71 -29.22 20.23 7.02
C SER A 71 -28.19 21.24 6.50
N PRO A 72 -28.60 22.19 5.64
CA PRO A 72 -27.69 23.19 5.10
C PRO A 72 -27.03 23.93 6.26
N ILE A 73 -25.70 24.00 6.26
CA ILE A 73 -24.95 24.82 7.21
C ILE A 73 -25.31 26.28 6.88
N GLU A 74 -26.22 26.88 7.65
CA GLU A 74 -26.53 28.30 7.51
C GLU A 74 -25.25 29.10 7.84
N PRO A 75 -24.80 30.00 6.95
CA PRO A 75 -23.66 30.85 7.27
C PRO A 75 -24.08 31.84 8.36
N GLU A 76 -23.40 31.79 9.51
CA GLU A 76 -23.56 32.79 10.56
C GLU A 76 -23.34 34.19 9.98
N THR A 77 -24.42 34.96 9.85
CA THR A 77 -24.34 36.37 9.49
C THR A 77 -23.77 37.12 10.68
N LYS A 78 -22.48 37.48 10.60
CA LYS A 78 -21.90 38.44 11.54
C LYS A 78 -22.63 39.77 11.40
N SER A 79 -23.43 40.08 12.42
CA SER A 79 -23.98 41.40 12.69
C SER A 79 -22.85 42.43 12.70
N GLY A 80 -22.86 43.31 11.71
CA GLY A 80 -21.96 44.46 11.59
C GLY A 80 -22.76 45.74 11.62
N GLN A 81 -22.74 46.40 12.78
CA GLN A 81 -23.21 47.75 13.03
C GLN A 81 -22.73 48.77 11.98
N ALA A 82 -23.64 49.60 11.48
CA ALA A 82 -23.47 51.05 11.33
C ALA A 82 -24.85 51.70 11.16
#